data_AF-A0A955N1E8-F1
#
_entry.id   AF-A0A955N1E8-F1
#
_cell.length_a   1.000
_cell.length_b   1.000
_cell.length_c   1.000
_cell.angle_alpha   90.00
_cell.angle_beta   90.00
_cell.angle_gamma   90.00
#
_symmetry.space_group_name_H-M   'P 1'
#
loop_
_entity.id
_entity.type
_entity.pdbx_description
1 polymer ?
#
loop_
_entity_poly.entity_id
_entity_poly.type
_entity_poly.pdbx_seq_one_letter_code
_entity_poly.pdbx_strand_id
1 'polypeptide(L)'
;MARYLTKREGIRVGDYWVTQRKRNSTIRGATPETIGHKFSLWEIESGRWRANLNDSTGRHRKKFKAGTLVEAVEKAAHHFFGSKGINPASHITISDCFLEWRKRLSCSEATIKTDYWPRVRQFVKWADSHGLAYWSELRL
;
A
#
# COMPACT_ATOMS: atom_id res chain seq x y z
N MET A 1 -21.39 -26.21 1.53
CA MET A 1 -21.63 -24.76 1.34
C MET A 1 -20.65 -24.20 0.33
N ALA A 2 -21.06 -24.04 -0.93
CA ALA A 2 -20.22 -23.44 -1.97
C ALA A 2 -20.05 -21.95 -1.70
N ARG A 3 -18.83 -21.52 -1.35
CA ARG A 3 -18.47 -20.10 -1.28
C ARG A 3 -18.52 -19.56 -2.70
N TYR A 4 -19.57 -18.82 -3.05
CA TYR A 4 -19.66 -18.09 -4.31
C TYR A 4 -18.41 -17.20 -4.47
N LEU A 5 -17.48 -17.65 -5.31
CA LEU A 5 -16.39 -16.85 -5.85
C LEU A 5 -17.05 -15.76 -6.69
N THR A 6 -17.39 -14.64 -6.04
CA THR A 6 -17.84 -13.44 -6.72
C THR A 6 -16.69 -13.01 -7.62
N LYS A 7 -16.86 -13.22 -8.93
CA LYS A 7 -15.91 -12.95 -10.00
C LYS A 7 -15.28 -11.58 -9.74
N ARG A 8 -13.99 -11.58 -9.37
CA ARG A 8 -13.20 -10.36 -9.19
C ARG A 8 -12.78 -9.93 -10.58
N GLU A 9 -13.55 -9.05 -11.20
CA GLU A 9 -13.11 -8.40 -12.44
C GLU A 9 -12.11 -7.31 -12.04
N GLY A 10 -10.84 -7.58 -12.39
CA GLY A 10 -9.75 -6.63 -12.24
C GLY A 10 -9.68 -5.77 -13.49
N ILE A 11 -10.05 -4.50 -13.38
CA ILE A 11 -9.99 -3.54 -14.48
C ILE A 11 -8.76 -2.64 -14.25
N ARG A 12 -7.97 -2.40 -15.29
CA ARG A 12 -6.88 -1.42 -15.24
C ARG A 12 -7.43 -0.04 -15.59
N VAL A 13 -7.22 0.93 -14.71
CA VAL A 13 -7.64 2.33 -14.87
C VAL A 13 -6.39 3.19 -14.69
N GLY A 14 -5.80 3.63 -15.80
CA GLY A 14 -4.50 4.31 -15.79
C GLY A 14 -3.43 3.46 -15.09
N ASP A 15 -2.84 4.04 -14.05
CA ASP A 15 -1.78 3.43 -13.24
C ASP A 15 -2.32 2.57 -12.08
N TYR A 16 -3.62 2.27 -12.07
CA TYR A 16 -4.26 1.56 -10.96
C TYR A 16 -4.95 0.27 -11.41
N TRP A 17 -4.81 -0.77 -10.59
CA TRP A 17 -5.64 -1.96 -10.61
C TRP A 17 -6.88 -1.73 -9.75
N VAL A 18 -8.05 -1.92 -10.35
CA VAL A 18 -9.35 -1.81 -9.70
C VAL A 18 -9.98 -3.18 -9.60
N THR A 19 -10.24 -3.65 -8.37
CA THR A 19 -11.03 -4.85 -8.13
C THR A 19 -12.42 -4.46 -7.66
N GLN A 20 -13.44 -4.79 -8.44
CA GLN A 20 -14.82 -4.45 -8.10
C GLN A 20 -15.55 -5.58 -7.37
N ARG A 21 -16.39 -5.22 -6.40
CA ARG A 21 -17.34 -6.10 -5.73
C ARG A 21 -18.62 -5.32 -5.41
N LYS A 22 -19.68 -5.55 -6.19
CA LYS A 22 -20.93 -4.77 -6.13
C LYS A 22 -20.60 -3.27 -6.25
N ARG A 23 -21.02 -2.44 -5.29
CA ARG A 23 -20.76 -0.99 -5.26
C ARG A 23 -19.42 -0.58 -4.66
N ASN A 24 -18.62 -1.54 -4.21
CA ASN A 24 -17.31 -1.29 -3.61
C ASN A 24 -16.20 -1.66 -4.60
N SER A 25 -15.25 -0.75 -4.79
CA SER A 25 -14.06 -0.93 -5.61
C SER A 25 -12.82 -0.79 -4.73
N THR A 26 -11.90 -1.75 -4.81
CA THR A 26 -10.58 -1.65 -4.18
C THR A 26 -9.56 -1.23 -5.23
N ILE A 27 -8.80 -0.18 -4.93
CA ILE A 27 -7.83 0.42 -5.84
C ILE A 27 -6.44 0.14 -5.30
N ARG A 28 -5.53 -0.31 -6.17
CA ARG A 28 -4.11 -0.51 -5.87
C ARG A 28 -3.27 0.04 -7.00
N GLY A 29 -2.16 0.70 -6.69
CA GLY A 29 -1.20 1.11 -7.71
C GLY A 29 -0.65 -0.10 -8.49
N ALA A 30 -0.40 0.12 -9.77
CA ALA A 30 0.04 -0.87 -10.74
C ALA A 30 1.39 -0.52 -11.38
N THR A 31 1.91 0.69 -11.15
CA THR A 31 3.18 1.19 -11.68
C THR A 31 4.13 1.61 -10.56
N PRO A 32 5.45 1.71 -10.78
CA PRO A 32 6.41 2.14 -9.77
C PRO A 32 6.03 3.44 -9.03
N GLU A 33 5.44 4.40 -9.73
CA GLU A 33 5.04 5.71 -9.20
C GLU A 33 3.81 5.62 -8.28
N THR A 34 3.03 4.55 -8.41
CA THR A 34 1.79 4.34 -7.66
C THR A 34 1.87 3.15 -6.71
N ILE A 35 2.95 2.37 -6.75
CA ILE A 35 3.19 1.26 -5.81
C ILE A 35 3.10 1.78 -4.38
N GLY A 36 2.31 1.08 -3.55
CA GLY A 36 1.97 1.49 -2.19
C GLY A 36 0.69 2.31 -2.07
N HIS A 37 0.20 2.94 -3.14
CA HIS A 37 -1.11 3.60 -3.13
C HIS A 37 -2.22 2.56 -3.04
N LYS A 38 -3.01 2.64 -1.96
CA LYS A 38 -4.15 1.73 -1.74
C LYS A 38 -5.30 2.47 -1.10
N PHE A 39 -6.45 2.44 -1.74
CA PHE A 39 -7.68 3.01 -1.20
C PHE A 39 -8.90 2.24 -1.69
N SER A 40 -10.06 2.57 -1.15
CA SER A 40 -11.35 2.00 -1.56
C SER A 40 -12.28 3.10 -2.04
N LEU A 41 -13.09 2.78 -3.04
CA LEU A 41 -14.17 3.61 -3.53
C LEU A 41 -15.50 2.89 -3.32
N TRP A 42 -16.50 3.63 -2.84
CA TRP A 42 -17.86 3.15 -2.75
C TRP A 42 -18.79 4.14 -3.45
N GLU A 43 -19.46 3.67 -4.49
CA GLU A 43 -20.56 4.40 -5.12
C GLU A 43 -21.79 4.39 -4.20
N ILE A 44 -22.11 5.54 -3.63
CA ILE A 44 -23.25 5.69 -2.71
C ILE A 44 -24.55 5.67 -3.53
N GLU A 45 -24.57 6.53 -4.54
CA GLU A 45 -25.63 6.73 -5.54
C GLU A 45 -24.94 7.05 -6.87
N SER A 46 -25.66 6.90 -7.98
CA SER A 46 -25.10 7.13 -9.32
C SER A 46 -24.41 8.50 -9.38
N GLY A 47 -23.12 8.51 -9.72
CA GLY A 47 -22.33 9.73 -9.83
C GLY A 47 -21.79 10.31 -8.52
N ARG A 48 -22.04 9.68 -7.36
CA ARG A 48 -21.56 10.13 -6.05
C ARG A 48 -20.80 9.04 -5.32
N TRP A 49 -19.57 9.37 -4.96
CA TRP A 49 -18.59 8.42 -4.48
C TRP A 49 -18.09 8.79 -3.08
N ARG A 50 -17.71 7.76 -2.34
CA ARG A 50 -16.92 7.88 -1.11
C ARG A 50 -15.61 7.13 -1.29
N ALA A 51 -14.51 7.84 -1.17
CA ALA A 51 -13.19 7.29 -1.07
C ALA A 51 -12.79 7.10 0.40
N ASN A 52 -12.14 5.97 0.72
CA ASN A 52 -11.55 5.73 2.02
C ASN A 52 -10.11 5.26 1.85
N LEU A 53 -9.21 5.90 2.60
CA LEU A 53 -7.81 5.52 2.76
C LEU A 53 -7.57 5.19 4.23
N ASN A 54 -6.78 4.16 4.50
CA ASN A 54 -6.30 3.83 5.84
C ASN A 54 -4.80 3.65 5.75
N ASP A 55 -4.07 4.56 6.37
CA ASP A 55 -2.61 4.58 6.40
C ASP A 55 -2.11 4.67 7.85
N SER A 56 -0.81 4.87 8.05
CA SER A 56 -0.19 5.00 9.37
C SER A 56 -0.63 6.23 10.15
N THR A 57 -1.16 7.26 9.48
CA THR A 57 -1.65 8.50 10.09
C THR A 57 -3.13 8.42 10.49
N GLY A 58 -3.86 7.45 9.94
CA GLY A 58 -5.20 7.10 10.38
C GLY A 58 -6.17 6.80 9.24
N ARG A 59 -7.47 6.98 9.54
CA ARG A 59 -8.56 6.72 8.61
C ARG A 59 -9.03 8.00 7.95
N HIS A 60 -8.81 8.11 6.65
CA HIS A 60 -9.21 9.24 5.83
C HIS A 60 -10.41 8.90 4.96
N ARG A 61 -11.36 9.84 4.87
CA ARG A 61 -12.58 9.65 4.08
C ARG A 61 -12.93 10.92 3.32
N LYS A 62 -13.28 10.77 2.05
CA LYS A 62 -13.73 11.88 1.21
C LYS A 62 -14.94 11.48 0.39
N LYS A 63 -15.95 12.35 0.35
CA LYS A 63 -17.08 12.23 -0.57
C LYS A 63 -16.93 13.25 -1.69
N PHE A 64 -17.26 12.86 -2.92
CA PHE A 64 -17.21 13.74 -4.10
C PHE A 64 -18.14 13.24 -5.21
N LYS A 65 -18.35 14.08 -6.21
CA LYS A 65 -19.07 13.73 -7.44
C LYS A 65 -18.09 13.31 -8.53
N ALA A 66 -18.41 12.25 -9.26
CA ALA A 66 -17.68 11.76 -10.42
C ALA A 66 -18.63 10.95 -11.30
N GLY A 67 -18.71 11.28 -12.59
CA GLY A 67 -19.63 10.63 -13.54
C GLY A 67 -19.19 9.23 -13.95
N THR A 68 -17.90 8.90 -13.80
CA THR A 68 -17.35 7.59 -14.13
C THR A 68 -16.45 7.06 -13.02
N LEU A 69 -16.21 5.74 -13.03
CA LEU A 69 -15.23 5.11 -12.15
C LEU A 69 -13.81 5.67 -12.36
N VAL A 70 -13.44 5.95 -13.61
CA VAL A 70 -12.12 6.49 -13.98
C VAL A 70 -11.91 7.84 -13.29
N GLU A 71 -12.86 8.76 -13.48
CA GLU A 71 -12.85 10.06 -12.85
C GLU A 71 -12.87 9.96 -11.31
N ALA A 72 -13.57 8.95 -10.76
CA ALA A 72 -13.60 8.72 -9.33
C ALA A 72 -12.25 8.24 -8.77
N VAL A 73 -11.53 7.39 -9.51
CA VAL A 73 -10.17 6.93 -9.18
C VAL A 73 -9.21 8.11 -9.20
N GLU A 74 -9.22 8.91 -10.26
CA GLU A 74 -8.35 10.08 -10.42
C GLU A 74 -8.57 11.11 -9.32
N LYS A 75 -9.84 11.48 -9.04
CA LYS A 75 -10.17 12.43 -7.96
C LYS A 75 -9.76 11.94 -6.59
N ALA A 76 -9.95 10.66 -6.29
CA ALA A 76 -9.55 10.09 -5.01
C ALA A 76 -8.02 9.99 -4.88
N ALA A 77 -7.34 9.55 -5.93
CA ALA A 77 -5.89 9.49 -5.97
C ALA A 77 -5.29 10.90 -5.77
N HIS A 78 -5.80 11.89 -6.49
CA HIS A 78 -5.37 13.28 -6.34
C HIS A 78 -5.63 13.82 -4.94
N HIS A 79 -6.78 13.50 -4.33
CA HIS A 79 -7.10 13.95 -2.99
C HIS A 79 -6.16 13.36 -1.92
N PHE A 80 -5.82 12.08 -2.04
CA PHE A 80 -5.03 11.37 -1.03
C PHE A 80 -3.52 11.47 -1.25
N PHE A 81 -3.06 11.53 -2.49
CA PHE A 81 -1.64 11.45 -2.86
C PHE A 81 -1.15 12.67 -3.66
N GLY A 82 -2.03 13.64 -3.98
CA GLY A 82 -1.68 14.87 -4.70
C GLY A 82 -1.60 14.71 -6.23
N SER A 83 -1.25 15.80 -6.93
CA SER A 83 -1.10 15.89 -8.40
C SER A 83 0.23 15.37 -8.94
N LYS A 84 1.14 14.95 -8.07
CA LYS A 84 2.43 14.39 -8.45
C LYS A 84 2.59 13.07 -7.72
N GLY A 85 2.66 11.99 -8.48
CA GLY A 85 3.13 10.69 -8.02
C GLY A 85 4.60 10.75 -7.62
N ILE A 86 4.88 11.50 -6.55
CA ILE A 86 6.16 11.49 -5.87
C ILE A 86 5.79 11.28 -4.41
N ASN A 87 5.60 10.02 -4.05
CA ASN A 87 5.92 9.61 -2.71
C ASN A 87 7.44 9.42 -2.67
N PRO A 88 8.24 10.34 -2.08
CA PRO A 88 9.68 10.14 -1.98
C PRO A 88 10.06 8.95 -1.08
N ALA A 89 9.09 8.27 -0.45
CA ALA A 89 9.32 7.09 0.37
C ALA A 89 9.36 5.75 -0.40
N SER A 90 9.15 5.70 -1.72
CA SER A 90 8.94 4.43 -2.44
C SER A 90 10.19 3.73 -3.00
N HIS A 91 11.40 4.26 -2.81
CA HIS A 91 12.60 3.58 -3.34
C HIS A 91 13.36 2.73 -2.33
N ILE A 92 12.97 2.74 -1.05
CA ILE A 92 13.62 1.91 -0.03
C ILE A 92 12.54 1.34 0.88
N THR A 93 12.18 0.08 0.66
CA THR A 93 11.33 -0.65 1.60
C THR A 93 12.13 -1.01 2.86
N ILE A 94 11.44 -1.30 3.97
CA ILE A 94 12.11 -1.87 5.16
C ILE A 94 12.84 -3.18 4.84
N SER A 95 12.33 -3.96 3.87
CA SER A 95 13.02 -5.14 3.38
C SER A 95 14.35 -4.77 2.71
N ASP A 96 14.39 -3.69 1.92
CA ASP A 96 15.63 -3.19 1.32
C ASP A 96 16.61 -2.67 2.39
N CYS A 97 16.11 -1.93 3.39
CA CYS A 97 16.91 -1.51 4.55
C CYS A 97 17.50 -2.69 5.32
N PHE A 98 16.71 -3.76 5.54
CA PHE A 98 17.16 -4.96 6.21
C PHE A 98 18.23 -5.71 5.40
N LEU A 99 18.04 -5.82 4.08
CA LEU A 99 19.00 -6.46 3.18
C LEU A 99 20.32 -5.68 3.11
N GLU A 100 20.28 -4.35 3.05
CA GLU A 100 21.48 -3.51 3.09
C GLU A 100 22.17 -3.53 4.45
N TRP A 101 21.42 -3.44 5.55
CA TRP A 101 21.97 -3.58 6.91
C TRP A 101 22.68 -4.93 7.09
N ARG A 102 22.11 -6.00 6.53
CA ARG A 102 22.70 -7.34 6.55
C ARG A 102 24.04 -7.41 5.79
N LYS A 103 24.22 -6.67 4.68
CA LYS A 103 25.51 -6.66 3.96
C LYS A 103 26.66 -6.21 4.86
N ARG A 104 26.40 -5.33 5.84
CA ARG A 104 27.38 -4.87 6.83
C ARG A 104 27.82 -5.95 7.83
N LEU A 105 27.04 -7.03 7.96
CA LEU A 105 27.34 -8.14 8.88
C LEU A 105 28.07 -9.32 8.19
N SER A 106 28.46 -9.18 6.91
CA SER A 106 29.21 -10.20 6.15
C SER A 106 28.61 -11.62 6.19
N CYS A 107 27.27 -11.74 6.21
CA CYS A 107 26.58 -13.03 6.31
C CYS A 107 26.27 -13.64 4.92
N SER A 108 26.75 -14.85 4.66
CA SER A 108 26.49 -15.61 3.41
C SER A 108 25.01 -16.00 3.28
N GLU A 109 24.57 -16.32 2.04
CA GLU A 109 23.17 -16.69 1.76
C GLU A 109 22.70 -17.97 2.45
N ALA A 110 23.61 -18.90 2.74
CA ALA A 110 23.28 -20.18 3.36
C ALA A 110 22.76 -20.04 4.80
N THR A 111 23.18 -19.01 5.54
CA THR A 111 22.76 -18.75 6.93
C THR A 111 21.35 -18.17 7.05
N ILE A 112 20.75 -17.72 5.94
CA ILE A 112 19.45 -17.03 5.92
C ILE A 112 18.31 -17.95 6.32
N LYS A 113 18.31 -19.20 5.82
CA LYS A 113 17.14 -20.10 5.98
C LYS A 113 16.97 -20.59 7.43
N THR A 114 18.06 -20.68 8.18
CA THR A 114 18.05 -21.15 9.58
C THR A 114 17.86 -20.01 10.60
N ASP A 115 18.33 -18.78 10.31
CA ASP A 115 18.40 -17.70 11.30
C ASP A 115 17.63 -16.41 10.93
N TYR A 116 16.69 -16.47 9.99
CA TYR A 116 15.95 -15.29 9.53
C TYR A 116 15.32 -14.47 10.67
N TRP A 117 14.54 -15.12 11.54
CA TRP A 117 13.78 -14.45 12.61
C TRP A 117 14.65 -13.82 13.72
N PRO A 118 15.69 -14.51 14.24
CA PRO A 118 16.67 -13.87 15.14
C PRO A 118 17.28 -12.60 14.55
N ARG A 119 17.58 -12.58 13.24
CA ARG A 119 18.20 -11.42 12.57
C ARG A 119 17.23 -10.27 12.36
N VAL A 120 15.97 -10.55 12.01
CA VAL A 120 14.91 -9.53 11.96
C VAL A 120 14.77 -8.86 13.33
N ARG A 121 14.79 -9.63 14.43
CA ARG A 121 14.75 -9.06 15.79
C ARG A 121 15.95 -8.18 16.13
N GLN A 122 17.15 -8.52 15.67
CA GLN A 122 18.34 -7.66 15.84
C GLN A 122 18.21 -6.36 15.05
N PHE A 123 17.70 -6.43 13.83
CA PHE A 123 17.47 -5.25 12.99
C PHE A 123 16.42 -4.31 13.60
N VAL A 124 15.32 -4.83 14.13
CA VAL A 124 14.31 -4.02 14.84
C VAL A 124 14.92 -3.31 16.05
N LYS A 125 15.69 -4.02 16.89
CA LYS A 125 16.39 -3.42 18.03
C LYS A 125 17.38 -2.33 17.61
N TRP A 126 18.13 -2.57 16.53
CA TRP A 126 19.04 -1.57 15.97
C TRP A 126 18.28 -0.34 15.47
N ALA A 127 17.16 -0.53 14.78
CA ALA A 127 16.34 0.57 14.30
C ALA A 127 15.76 1.40 15.46
N ASP A 128 15.29 0.73 16.52
CA ASP A 128 14.82 1.38 17.74
C ASP A 128 15.93 2.19 18.43
N SER A 129 17.15 1.65 18.52
CA SER A 129 18.27 2.33 19.18
C SER A 129 18.73 3.59 18.42
N HIS A 130 18.39 3.70 17.13
CA HIS A 130 18.68 4.87 16.29
C HIS A 130 17.46 5.78 16.14
N GLY A 131 16.40 5.58 16.92
CA GLY A 131 15.20 6.40 16.88
C GLY A 131 14.35 6.21 15.62
N LEU A 132 14.56 5.14 14.86
CA LEU A 132 13.81 4.81 13.63
C LEU A 132 12.51 4.03 13.91
N ALA A 133 12.13 3.91 15.19
CA ALA A 133 10.96 3.19 15.69
C ALA A 133 9.59 3.75 15.23
N TYR A 134 9.57 4.91 14.56
CA TYR A 134 8.36 5.54 14.02
C TYR A 134 7.88 4.90 12.70
N TRP A 135 8.67 4.00 12.10
CA TRP A 135 8.19 3.21 10.97
C TRP A 135 7.24 2.14 11.53
N SER A 136 5.94 2.37 11.37
CA SER A 136 4.86 1.46 11.82
C SER A 136 4.97 0.03 11.28
N GLU A 137 5.79 -0.17 10.24
CA GLU A 137 6.09 -1.45 9.61
C GLU A 137 7.23 -2.25 10.30
N LEU A 138 7.97 -1.65 11.25
CA LEU A 138 9.03 -2.34 12.02
C LEU A 138 8.52 -3.04 13.29
N ARG A 139 7.27 -2.79 13.70
CA ARG A 139 6.68 -3.47 14.85
C ARG A 139 6.10 -4.80 14.38
N LEU A 140 6.81 -5.89 14.71
CA LEU A 140 6.31 -7.26 14.57
C LEU A 140 5.00 -7.48 15.34
#